data_AF-A0A2M7SPM8-F1
#
_entry.id   AF-A0A2M7SPM8-F1
#
_cell.length_a   1.000
_cell.length_b   1.000
_cell.length_c   1.000
_cell.angle_alpha   90.00
_cell.angle_beta   90.00
_cell.angle_gamma   90.00
#
_symmetry.space_group_name_H-M   'P 1'
#
loop_
_entity.id
_entity.type
_entity.pdbx_description
1 polymer ?
#
loop_
_entity_poly.entity_id
_entity_poly.type
_entity_poly.pdbx_seq_one_letter_code
_entity_poly.pdbx_strand_id
1 'polypeptide(L)'
;LPHSRSFDEPEAMEEERRLFYVGITRAKDRLYLIRCLRRGGRGYAEETYPSRFLDDIPPELLDGKSRDNECSAAGRSSQAFSSTPSWTTPSAPQPAAVKRAAFAAGMRVHHPVWGEGIVLTSRIQDDDETVDVVFESVG
;
A
#
# COMPACT_ATOMS: atom_id res chain seq x y z
N LEU A 1 -6.50 12.43 4.73
CA LEU A 1 -6.85 13.54 5.64
C LEU A 1 -6.16 13.30 6.96
N PRO A 2 -5.49 14.27 7.58
CA PRO A 2 -5.19 15.64 7.11
C PRO A 2 -4.13 15.69 5.99
N HIS A 3 -3.99 16.82 5.29
CA HIS A 3 -2.91 17.04 4.31
C HIS A 3 -1.54 17.17 5.00
N SER A 4 -0.46 16.70 4.35
CA SER A 4 0.89 16.61 4.97
C SER A 4 1.44 17.95 5.45
N ARG A 5 1.12 19.04 4.74
CA ARG A 5 1.54 20.41 5.11
C ARG A 5 0.90 20.94 6.38
N SER A 6 -0.24 20.40 6.79
CA SER A 6 -1.00 20.88 7.94
C SER A 6 -0.53 20.25 9.26
N PHE A 7 0.46 19.35 9.22
CA PHE A 7 0.93 18.64 10.42
C PHE A 7 1.77 19.52 11.35
N ASP A 8 2.46 20.52 10.80
CA ASP A 8 3.40 21.35 11.56
C ASP A 8 2.72 22.55 12.24
N GLU A 9 1.56 22.98 11.71
CA GLU A 9 0.85 24.18 12.17
C GLU A 9 -0.52 23.81 12.76
N PRO A 10 -0.80 24.18 14.03
CA PRO A 10 -2.05 23.83 14.68
C PRO A 10 -3.27 24.49 14.03
N GLU A 11 -3.16 25.73 13.55
CA GLU A 11 -4.24 26.43 12.87
C GLU A 11 -4.63 25.73 11.55
N ALA A 12 -3.63 25.29 10.77
CA ALA A 12 -3.86 24.53 9.55
C ALA A 12 -4.51 23.16 9.84
N MET A 13 -4.17 22.52 10.95
CA MET A 13 -4.81 21.28 11.39
C MET A 13 -6.28 21.50 11.77
N GLU A 14 -6.60 22.59 12.46
CA GLU A 14 -7.98 22.97 12.77
C GLU A 14 -8.78 23.27 11.50
N GLU A 15 -8.15 23.84 10.47
CA GLU A 15 -8.81 24.01 9.18
C GLU A 15 -9.11 22.67 8.49
N GLU A 16 -8.16 21.73 8.48
CA GLU A 16 -8.40 20.37 7.97
C GLU A 16 -9.53 19.65 8.75
N ARG A 17 -9.62 19.89 10.06
CA ARG A 17 -10.71 19.39 10.91
C ARG A 17 -12.05 20.00 10.51
N ARG A 18 -12.10 21.31 10.24
CA ARG A 18 -13.31 21.99 9.72
C ARG A 18 -13.72 21.41 8.37
N LEU A 19 -12.77 21.15 7.48
CA LEU A 19 -13.05 20.51 6.18
C LEU A 19 -13.64 19.10 6.36
N PHE A 20 -13.10 18.31 7.28
CA PHE A 20 -13.64 16.99 7.61
C PHE A 20 -15.08 17.07 8.15
N TYR A 21 -15.34 17.98 9.08
CA TYR A 21 -16.67 18.23 9.65
C TYR A 21 -17.69 18.64 8.57
N VAL A 22 -17.32 19.57 7.70
CA VAL A 22 -18.18 19.96 6.57
C VAL A 22 -18.45 18.76 5.67
N GLY A 23 -17.43 17.95 5.36
CA GLY A 23 -17.60 16.71 4.57
C GLY A 23 -18.61 15.74 5.18
N ILE A 24 -18.53 15.49 6.50
CA ILE A 24 -19.47 14.64 7.23
C ILE A 24 -20.91 15.19 7.12
N THR A 25 -21.08 16.49 7.39
CA THR A 25 -22.40 17.14 7.44
C THR A 25 -23.05 17.34 6.07
N ARG A 26 -22.34 17.06 4.96
CA ARG A 26 -22.97 16.98 3.63
C ARG A 26 -23.80 15.73 3.43
N ALA A 27 -23.51 14.64 4.15
CA ALA A 27 -24.28 13.42 4.05
C ALA A 27 -25.65 13.59 4.73
N LYS A 28 -26.72 13.11 4.07
CA LYS A 28 -28.09 13.13 4.61
C LYS A 28 -28.49 11.78 5.18
N ASP A 29 -28.43 10.75 4.33
CA ASP A 29 -28.96 9.42 4.69
C ASP A 29 -27.86 8.43 5.07
N ARG A 30 -26.72 8.44 4.34
CA ARG A 30 -25.62 7.49 4.56
C ARG A 30 -24.27 8.18 4.41
N LEU A 31 -23.35 7.86 5.30
CA LEU A 31 -21.96 8.29 5.28
C LEU A 31 -21.05 7.07 5.29
N TYR A 32 -20.15 6.99 4.31
CA TYR A 32 -19.14 5.95 4.23
C TYR A 32 -17.76 6.58 4.35
N LEU A 33 -16.98 6.14 5.33
CA LEU A 33 -15.60 6.58 5.54
C LEU A 33 -14.67 5.46 5.06
N ILE A 34 -13.89 5.74 4.02
CA ILE A 34 -13.04 4.73 3.37
C ILE A 34 -11.58 5.18 3.42
N ARG A 35 -10.67 4.24 3.68
CA ARG A 35 -9.23 4.43 3.56
C ARG A 35 -8.62 3.34 2.69
N CYS A 36 -7.49 3.65 2.06
CA CYS A 36 -6.62 2.64 1.48
C CYS A 36 -5.57 2.20 2.49
N LEU A 37 -5.02 0.99 2.34
CA LEU A 37 -3.84 0.54 3.07
C LEU A 37 -2.55 1.00 2.40
N ARG A 38 -2.53 0.96 1.05
CA ARG A 38 -1.44 1.46 0.23
C ARG A 38 -1.99 2.34 -0.89
N ARG A 39 -1.30 3.43 -1.19
CA ARG A 39 -1.64 4.36 -2.27
C ARG A 39 -0.43 4.53 -3.17
N GLY A 40 -0.62 4.30 -4.47
CA GLY A 40 0.39 4.61 -5.48
C GLY A 40 0.51 6.12 -5.67
N GLY A 41 1.74 6.63 -5.67
CA GLY A 41 2.04 8.03 -5.95
C GLY A 41 3.50 8.24 -6.31
N ARG A 42 3.78 9.08 -7.32
CA ARG A 42 5.16 9.46 -7.70
C ARG A 42 6.10 8.27 -7.98
N GLY A 43 5.57 7.21 -8.59
CA GLY A 43 6.35 6.05 -9.04
C GLY A 43 6.59 4.97 -7.97
N TYR A 44 6.07 5.13 -6.76
CA TYR A 44 6.14 4.09 -5.72
C TYR A 44 4.82 3.99 -4.94
N ALA A 45 4.64 2.88 -4.22
CA ALA A 45 3.48 2.67 -3.35
C ALA A 45 3.83 3.10 -1.93
N GLU A 46 3.07 4.04 -1.37
CA GLU A 46 3.18 4.48 0.02
C GLU A 46 2.13 3.78 0.88
N GLU A 47 2.52 3.34 2.07
CA GLU A 47 1.56 2.91 3.09
C GLU A 47 0.82 4.11 3.67
N THR A 48 -0.49 3.99 3.84
CA THR A 48 -1.35 5.07 4.34
C THR A 48 -1.97 4.71 5.66
N TYR A 49 -1.68 5.53 6.68
CA TYR A 49 -2.28 5.40 8.00
C TYR A 49 -3.72 5.92 8.04
N PRO A 50 -4.56 5.40 8.95
CA PRO A 50 -5.88 5.97 9.23
C PRO A 50 -5.79 7.46 9.56
N SER A 51 -6.82 8.23 9.18
CA SER A 51 -6.90 9.63 9.57
C SER A 51 -7.03 9.76 11.08
N ARG A 52 -6.30 10.69 11.69
CA ARG A 52 -6.44 11.03 13.12
C ARG A 52 -7.87 11.44 13.49
N PHE A 53 -8.61 12.06 12.56
CA PHE A 53 -9.98 12.53 12.82
C PHE A 53 -10.98 11.38 13.02
N LEU A 54 -10.60 10.14 12.71
CA LEU A 54 -11.42 8.97 13.02
C LEU A 54 -11.44 8.67 14.52
N ASP A 55 -10.40 9.05 15.28
CA ASP A 55 -10.34 8.84 16.74
C ASP A 55 -11.28 9.77 17.51
N ASP A 56 -11.59 10.90 16.90
CA ASP A 56 -12.46 11.91 17.49
C ASP A 56 -13.95 11.53 17.35
N ILE A 57 -14.27 10.47 16.58
CA ILE A 57 -15.63 9.97 16.41
C ILE A 57 -15.85 8.85 17.44
N PRO A 58 -16.89 8.96 18.29
CA PRO A 58 -17.21 7.91 19.25
C PRO A 58 -17.39 6.55 18.56
N PRO A 59 -16.74 5.47 19.05
CA PRO A 59 -16.72 4.17 18.38
C PRO A 59 -18.12 3.55 18.25
N GLU A 60 -19.04 3.86 19.16
CA GLU A 60 -20.44 3.43 19.10
C GLU A 60 -21.22 3.97 17.89
N LEU A 61 -20.72 5.03 17.24
CA LEU A 61 -21.30 5.60 16.03
C LEU A 61 -20.69 5.04 14.74
N LEU A 62 -19.63 4.25 14.86
CA LEU A 62 -18.91 3.66 13.73
C LEU A 62 -19.33 2.20 13.57
N ASP A 63 -19.84 1.85 12.39
CA ASP A 63 -20.07 0.46 12.00
C ASP A 63 -18.91 0.00 11.11
N GLY A 64 -18.08 -0.93 11.62
CA GLY A 64 -16.95 -1.49 10.89
C GLY A 64 -15.68 -1.66 11.73
N LYS A 65 -14.56 -1.92 11.05
CA LYS A 65 -13.25 -2.08 11.70
C LYS A 65 -12.74 -0.72 12.16
N SER A 66 -13.04 -0.34 13.41
CA SER A 66 -12.29 0.69 14.14
C SER A 66 -10.80 0.31 14.15
N ARG A 67 -9.92 1.31 14.28
CA ARG A 67 -8.45 1.17 14.28
C ARG A 67 -7.93 0.08 15.22
N ASP A 68 -8.73 -0.29 16.21
CA ASP A 68 -8.45 -1.28 17.25
C ASP A 68 -8.15 -2.69 16.73
N ASN A 69 -8.50 -3.01 15.47
CA ASN A 69 -8.33 -4.36 14.95
C ASN A 69 -7.15 -4.55 13.96
N GLU A 70 -6.40 -3.50 13.65
CA GLU A 70 -5.28 -3.59 12.69
C GLU A 70 -3.96 -3.03 13.24
N CYS A 71 -3.93 -2.49 14.45
CA CYS A 71 -2.72 -1.88 15.04
C CYS A 71 -2.54 -2.18 16.53
N SER A 72 -2.69 -3.43 16.95
CA SER A 72 -2.21 -3.89 18.27
C SER A 72 -0.74 -4.34 18.26
N ALA A 73 0.01 -4.07 17.19
CA ALA A 73 1.42 -4.47 17.04
C ALA A 73 2.43 -3.30 16.99
N ALA A 74 1.98 -2.04 17.03
CA ALA A 74 2.86 -0.87 16.96
C ALA A 74 2.68 0.07 18.16
N GLY A 75 2.60 -0.50 19.37
CA GLY A 75 2.70 0.24 20.63
C GLY A 75 4.15 0.33 21.07
N ARG A 76 4.72 1.54 21.05
CA ARG A 76 5.89 1.85 21.90
C ARG A 76 5.43 1.83 23.36
N SER A 77 5.81 0.79 24.09
CA SER A 77 5.88 0.81 25.56
C SER A 77 7.17 0.13 26.00
N SER A 78 8.08 0.94 26.53
CA SER A 78 9.26 0.52 27.27
C SER A 78 8.83 -0.09 28.61
N GLN A 79 8.52 -1.38 28.64
CA GLN A 79 8.67 -2.16 29.87
C GLN A 79 8.77 -3.64 29.53
N ALA A 80 9.93 -4.21 29.86
CA ALA A 80 10.14 -5.64 29.84
C ALA A 80 9.19 -6.30 30.85
N PHE A 81 8.31 -7.18 30.36
CA PHE A 81 7.77 -8.26 31.17
C PHE A 81 7.83 -9.53 30.34
N SER A 82 8.73 -10.41 30.77
CA SER A 82 8.89 -11.77 30.29
C SER A 82 7.57 -12.52 30.38
N SER A 83 6.94 -12.74 29.24
CA SER A 83 5.89 -13.74 29.08
C SER A 83 6.07 -14.33 27.69
N THR A 84 6.68 -15.51 27.63
CA THR A 84 6.84 -16.29 26.40
C THR A 84 5.47 -16.79 25.95
N PRO A 85 4.91 -16.31 24.82
CA PRO A 85 3.79 -16.99 24.21
C PRO A 85 4.37 -18.16 23.41
N SER A 86 4.01 -19.39 23.78
CA SER A 86 4.37 -20.59 23.02
C SER A 86 3.57 -20.61 21.71
N TRP A 87 4.07 -19.91 20.72
CA TRP A 87 3.64 -20.10 19.34
C TRP A 87 4.40 -21.29 18.78
N THR A 88 3.68 -22.37 18.54
CA THR A 88 4.13 -23.50 17.72
C THR A 88 4.51 -22.92 16.37
N THR A 89 5.80 -22.93 16.05
CA THR A 89 6.33 -22.40 14.80
C THR A 89 5.74 -23.23 13.65
N PRO A 90 5.01 -22.63 12.69
CA PRO A 90 4.80 -23.30 11.42
C PRO A 90 6.17 -23.53 10.80
N SER A 91 6.35 -24.72 10.23
CA SER A 91 7.54 -25.19 9.54
C SER A 91 8.25 -24.09 8.74
N ALA A 92 9.58 -24.14 8.78
CA ALA A 92 10.52 -23.23 8.13
C ALA A 92 10.04 -22.71 6.77
N PRO A 93 10.32 -21.43 6.43
CA PRO A 93 10.01 -20.91 5.10
C PRO A 93 10.69 -21.82 4.07
N GLN A 94 9.88 -22.55 3.29
CA GLN A 94 10.38 -23.14 2.06
C GLN A 94 11.00 -21.98 1.27
N PRO A 95 12.24 -22.11 0.77
CA PRO A 95 12.80 -21.10 -0.10
C PRO A 95 11.80 -20.90 -1.24
N ALA A 96 11.27 -19.68 -1.34
CA ALA A 96 10.41 -19.30 -2.44
C ALA A 96 11.10 -19.75 -3.73
N ALA A 97 10.37 -20.49 -4.57
CA ALA A 97 10.89 -20.96 -5.84
C ALA A 97 11.45 -19.74 -6.57
N VAL A 98 12.77 -19.68 -6.72
CA VAL A 98 13.45 -18.60 -7.44
C VAL A 98 12.86 -18.61 -8.84
N LYS A 99 11.97 -17.66 -9.14
CA LYS A 99 11.44 -17.47 -10.48
C LYS A 99 12.64 -17.23 -11.38
N ARG A 100 12.91 -18.20 -12.26
CA ARG A 100 13.97 -18.08 -13.24
C ARG A 100 13.49 -17.10 -14.30
N ALA A 101 14.36 -16.17 -14.71
CA ALA A 101 14.11 -15.29 -15.84
C ALA A 101 13.59 -16.15 -17.01
N ALA A 102 12.37 -15.86 -17.47
CA ALA A 102 11.77 -16.54 -18.60
C ALA A 102 12.41 -16.08 -19.91
N PHE A 103 13.00 -14.89 -19.93
CA PHE A 103 13.59 -14.28 -21.12
C PHE A 103 15.09 -14.06 -20.96
N ALA A 104 15.83 -14.46 -21.98
CA ALA A 104 17.26 -14.22 -22.10
C ALA A 104 17.51 -13.17 -23.19
N ALA A 105 18.56 -12.36 -23.02
CA ALA A 105 19.04 -11.46 -24.08
C ALA A 105 19.35 -12.27 -25.35
N GLY A 106 18.83 -11.82 -26.49
CA GLY A 106 18.91 -12.48 -27.80
C GLY A 106 17.75 -13.43 -28.13
N MET A 107 16.81 -13.64 -27.21
CA MET A 107 15.64 -14.49 -27.47
C MET A 107 14.65 -13.81 -28.43
N ARG A 108 14.07 -14.58 -29.36
CA ARG A 108 12.98 -14.10 -30.22
C ARG A 108 11.65 -14.23 -29.49
N VAL A 109 10.84 -13.18 -29.55
CA VAL A 109 9.52 -13.10 -28.94
C VAL A 109 8.50 -12.63 -29.97
N HIS A 110 7.25 -13.04 -29.83
CA HIS A 110 6.17 -12.64 -30.71
C HIS A 110 5.13 -11.83 -29.93
N HIS A 111 4.88 -10.60 -30.36
CA HIS A 111 3.87 -9.72 -29.78
C HIS A 111 2.66 -9.58 -30.73
N PRO A 112 1.41 -9.70 -30.25
CA PRO A 112 0.22 -9.71 -31.12
C PRO A 112 0.02 -8.45 -31.96
N VAL A 113 0.58 -7.30 -31.54
CA VAL A 113 0.48 -6.02 -32.27
C VAL A 113 1.72 -5.72 -33.12
N TRP A 114 2.91 -6.14 -32.67
CA TRP A 114 4.19 -5.70 -33.26
C TRP A 114 4.96 -6.82 -33.97
N GLY A 115 4.40 -8.03 -34.00
CA GLY A 115 5.01 -9.18 -34.67
C GLY A 115 6.26 -9.70 -33.94
N GLU A 116 7.23 -10.16 -34.71
CA GLU A 116 8.48 -10.71 -34.17
C GLU A 116 9.42 -9.61 -33.66
N GLY A 117 10.04 -9.87 -32.51
CA GLY A 117 11.04 -9.02 -31.92
C GLY A 117 12.13 -9.79 -31.19
N ILE A 118 13.25 -9.13 -30.90
CA ILE A 118 14.41 -9.69 -30.21
C ILE A 118 14.57 -9.00 -28.86
N VAL A 119 14.71 -9.79 -27.80
CA VAL A 119 15.00 -9.29 -26.45
C VAL A 119 16.42 -8.73 -26.40
N LEU A 120 16.58 -7.45 -26.06
CA LEU A 120 17.88 -6.84 -25.84
C LEU A 120 18.38 -7.12 -24.42
N THR A 121 17.55 -6.85 -23.42
CA THR A 121 17.90 -6.99 -22.01
C THR A 121 16.70 -7.44 -21.18
N SER A 122 16.92 -8.38 -20.26
CA SER A 122 15.94 -8.78 -19.23
C SER A 122 16.47 -8.38 -17.86
N ARG A 123 15.61 -7.79 -17.02
CA ARG A 123 15.93 -7.33 -15.65
C ARG A 123 14.81 -7.80 -14.72
N ILE A 124 15.17 -8.47 -13.63
CA ILE A 124 14.21 -8.86 -12.58
C ILE A 124 14.21 -7.76 -11.51
N GLN A 125 13.04 -7.18 -11.25
CA GLN A 125 12.83 -6.20 -10.18
C GLN A 125 11.63 -6.61 -9.34
N ASP A 126 11.83 -6.75 -8.03
CA ASP A 126 10.76 -6.93 -7.03
C ASP A 126 9.68 -7.96 -7.41
N ASP A 127 10.11 -9.07 -8.01
CA ASP A 127 9.29 -10.23 -8.46
C ASP A 127 8.66 -10.13 -9.87
N ASP A 128 8.85 -9.00 -10.57
CA ASP A 128 8.47 -8.78 -11.97
C ASP A 128 9.69 -8.77 -12.91
N GLU A 129 9.57 -9.38 -14.10
CA GLU A 129 10.62 -9.39 -15.13
C GLU A 129 10.32 -8.33 -16.19
N THR A 130 11.14 -7.28 -16.24
CA THR A 130 11.07 -6.23 -17.26
C THR A 130 12.00 -6.57 -18.42
N VAL A 131 11.44 -6.61 -19.64
CA VAL A 131 12.14 -7.04 -20.86
C VAL A 131 12.09 -5.94 -21.91
N ASP A 132 13.26 -5.49 -22.38
CA ASP A 132 13.38 -4.54 -23.49
C ASP A 132 13.46 -5.32 -24.81
N VAL A 133 12.52 -5.07 -25.73
CA VAL A 133 12.38 -5.81 -26.99
C VAL A 133 12.42 -4.85 -28.18
N VAL A 134 13.18 -5.21 -29.22
CA VAL A 134 13.18 -4.52 -30.51
C VAL A 134 12.37 -5.32 -31.52
N PHE A 135 11.40 -4.68 -32.17
CA PHE A 135 10.50 -5.30 -33.15
C PHE A 135 10.92 -4.94 -34.58
N GLU A 136 10.92 -5.92 -35.48
CA GLU A 136 11.35 -5.74 -36.87
C GLU A 136 10.35 -4.89 -37.68
N SER A 137 9.07 -4.92 -37.30
CA SER A 137 7.99 -4.23 -38.03
C SER A 137 7.90 -2.72 -37.74
N VAL A 138 8.65 -2.21 -36.76
CA VAL A 138 8.54 -0.81 -36.27
C VAL A 138 9.90 -0.06 -36.34
N GLY A 139 10.84 -0.57 -37.14
CA GLY A 139 12.16 0.03 -37.38
C GLY A 139 12.18 1.09 -38.47
#